data_AF-A0A521GMY9-F1
#
_entry.id   AF-A0A521GMY9-F1
#
_cell.length_a   1.000
_cell.length_b   1.000
_cell.length_c   1.000
_cell.angle_alpha   90.00
_cell.angle_beta   90.00
_cell.angle_gamma   90.00
#
_symmetry.space_group_name_H-M   'P 1'
#
loop_
_entity.id
_entity.type
_entity.pdbx_description
1 polymer ?
#
loop_
_entity_poly.entity_id
_entity_poly.type
_entity_poly.pdbx_seq_one_letter_code
_entity_poly.pdbx_strand_id
1 'polypeptide(L)'
;MSDQLIPRARDYLAINLQAYEQTAAEFGLKKAIRLDTDSPSADTLARFLAPGARVLDLGSGNGQLAKLLTDRGLDVTAIEFSPRMAAIAQETAPNVRMIVDEFLAHDFGNEKFDGVIGIAFVHLFPAADALKVMQKVHSLLKPGGINMQATTLHDHTFDEILAKVNFKNKTPRFRRHYTEEDFEKLFADSNFKIIHQYHSPDGETTRSWVVVVSRRV
;
A
#
# COMPACT_ATOMS: atom_id res chain seq x y z
N MET A 1 16.38 -23.38 16.12
CA MET A 1 16.50 -22.37 15.04
C MET A 1 15.72 -22.92 13.87
N SER A 2 14.44 -22.55 13.73
CA SER A 2 13.61 -23.02 12.63
C SER A 2 13.91 -22.15 11.41
N ASP A 3 14.50 -22.73 10.37
CA ASP A 3 14.52 -22.15 9.04
C ASP A 3 13.07 -21.98 8.58
N GLN A 4 12.49 -20.81 8.82
CA GLN A 4 11.27 -20.40 8.14
C GLN A 4 11.66 -20.22 6.68
N LEU A 5 11.27 -21.18 5.85
CA LEU A 5 11.42 -21.16 4.40
C LEU A 5 10.93 -19.81 3.87
N ILE A 6 11.86 -18.93 3.52
CA ILE A 6 11.57 -17.69 2.80
C ILE A 6 10.91 -18.12 1.48
N PRO A 7 9.67 -17.69 1.19
CA PRO A 7 9.00 -18.06 -0.04
C PRO A 7 9.83 -17.57 -1.23
N ARG A 8 9.95 -18.37 -2.29
CA ARG A 8 10.56 -17.88 -3.53
C ARG A 8 9.70 -16.75 -4.07
N ALA A 9 10.30 -15.83 -4.85
CA ALA A 9 9.64 -14.62 -5.32
C ALA A 9 8.26 -14.82 -6.02
N ARG A 10 7.98 -16.00 -6.58
CA ARG A 10 6.67 -16.32 -7.18
C ARG A 10 5.63 -16.88 -6.19
N ASP A 11 6.07 -17.40 -5.05
CA ASP A 11 5.20 -18.12 -4.11
C ASP A 11 4.37 -17.12 -3.29
N TYR A 12 4.95 -16.00 -2.84
CA TYR A 12 4.21 -15.01 -2.02
C TYR A 12 3.13 -14.26 -2.80
N LEU A 13 3.36 -13.95 -4.08
CA LEU A 13 2.38 -13.27 -4.93
C LEU A 13 1.12 -14.12 -5.13
N ALA A 14 1.29 -15.40 -5.44
CA ALA A 14 0.17 -16.33 -5.60
C ALA A 14 -0.61 -16.51 -4.29
N ILE A 15 0.10 -16.64 -3.16
CA ILE A 15 -0.50 -16.70 -1.82
C ILE A 15 -1.35 -15.44 -1.55
N ASN A 16 -0.78 -14.26 -1.78
CA ASN A 16 -1.47 -13.00 -1.54
C ASN A 16 -2.66 -12.82 -2.48
N LEU A 17 -2.51 -13.11 -3.78
CA LEU A 17 -3.61 -13.01 -4.74
C LEU A 17 -4.78 -13.91 -4.34
N GLN A 18 -4.50 -15.18 -4.01
CA GLN A 18 -5.52 -16.09 -3.55
C GLN A 18 -6.23 -15.58 -2.28
N ALA A 19 -5.47 -15.00 -1.35
CA ALA A 19 -6.03 -14.41 -0.13
C ALA A 19 -7.02 -13.28 -0.44
N TYR A 20 -6.62 -12.31 -1.26
CA TYR A 20 -7.49 -11.18 -1.58
C TYR A 20 -8.70 -11.60 -2.44
N GLU A 21 -8.53 -12.50 -3.40
CA GLU A 21 -9.65 -13.04 -4.19
C GLU A 21 -10.69 -13.77 -3.33
N GLN A 22 -10.27 -14.56 -2.35
CA GLN A 22 -11.18 -15.30 -1.47
C GLN A 22 -11.92 -14.38 -0.49
N THR A 23 -11.22 -13.36 0.01
CA THR A 23 -11.75 -12.45 1.04
C THR A 23 -12.40 -11.19 0.45
N ALA A 24 -12.37 -10.99 -0.86
CA ALA A 24 -12.86 -9.77 -1.51
C ALA A 24 -14.30 -9.41 -1.15
N ALA A 25 -15.20 -10.39 -1.11
CA ALA A 25 -16.59 -10.15 -0.69
C ALA A 25 -16.67 -9.59 0.73
N GLU A 26 -15.80 -10.03 1.64
CA GLU A 26 -15.81 -9.61 3.04
C GLU A 26 -15.11 -8.26 3.23
N PHE A 27 -14.10 -7.95 2.41
CA PHE A 27 -13.51 -6.61 2.33
C PHE A 27 -14.45 -5.58 1.68
N GLY A 28 -15.28 -6.01 0.72
CA GLY A 28 -16.36 -5.19 0.15
C GLY A 28 -17.52 -4.95 1.13
N LEU A 29 -17.83 -5.95 1.97
CA LEU A 29 -18.88 -5.85 3.00
C LEU A 29 -18.41 -5.11 4.27
N LYS A 30 -17.13 -5.19 4.62
CA LYS A 30 -16.51 -4.32 5.65
C LYS A 30 -16.32 -2.91 5.08
N LYS A 31 -17.43 -2.15 5.04
CA LYS A 31 -17.36 -0.75 5.48
C LYS A 31 -16.49 -0.72 6.75
N ALA A 32 -15.40 0.03 6.73
CA ALA A 32 -14.47 0.21 7.85
C ALA A 32 -13.48 -0.94 8.14
N ILE A 33 -12.48 -1.10 7.28
CA ILE A 33 -11.11 -1.08 7.83
C ILE A 33 -10.62 0.36 7.65
N ARG A 34 -10.98 1.21 8.63
CA ARG A 34 -10.28 2.45 9.03
C ARG A 34 -9.59 3.27 7.93
N LEU A 35 -10.31 3.54 6.87
CA LEU A 35 -10.23 4.82 6.19
C LEU A 35 -11.64 5.37 6.31
N ASP A 36 -11.88 5.89 7.51
CA ASP A 36 -12.90 6.89 7.81
C ASP A 36 -13.12 7.80 6.59
N THR A 37 -14.34 8.25 6.41
CA THR A 37 -14.66 9.35 5.47
C THR A 37 -13.75 10.57 5.70
N ASP A 38 -13.13 10.65 6.88
CA ASP A 38 -12.02 11.51 7.27
C ASP A 38 -10.72 10.70 7.41
N SER A 39 -10.21 10.10 6.32
CA SER A 39 -8.91 9.43 6.40
C SER A 39 -7.80 10.47 6.64
N PRO A 40 -7.12 10.45 7.82
CA PRO A 40 -6.02 11.38 8.07
C PRO A 40 -4.91 11.20 7.04
N SER A 41 -4.83 10.01 6.43
CA SER A 41 -3.88 9.69 5.38
C SER A 41 -4.19 10.41 4.06
N ALA A 42 -5.46 10.43 3.63
CA ALA A 42 -5.87 11.17 2.43
C ALA A 42 -5.66 12.69 2.61
N ASP A 43 -6.05 13.24 3.76
CA ASP A 43 -5.80 14.65 4.10
C ASP A 43 -4.30 14.96 4.19
N THR A 44 -3.53 14.07 4.80
CA THR A 44 -2.08 14.25 4.90
C THR A 44 -1.44 14.33 3.53
N LEU A 45 -1.71 13.37 2.64
CA LEU A 45 -1.14 13.41 1.29
C LEU A 45 -1.56 14.68 0.53
N ALA A 46 -2.87 15.01 0.55
CA ALA A 46 -3.40 16.16 -0.17
C ALA A 46 -2.76 17.49 0.28
N ARG A 47 -2.39 17.64 1.57
CA ARG A 47 -1.69 18.84 2.07
C ARG A 47 -0.31 19.08 1.44
N PHE A 48 0.32 18.05 0.86
CA PHE A 48 1.61 18.18 0.18
C PHE A 48 1.50 18.35 -1.34
N LEU A 49 0.28 18.32 -1.88
CA LEU A 49 0.03 18.32 -3.32
C LEU A 49 -0.77 19.54 -3.76
N ALA A 50 -0.56 19.96 -5.00
CA ALA A 50 -1.41 20.98 -5.62
C ALA A 50 -2.78 20.39 -5.98
N PRO A 51 -3.86 21.20 -6.05
CA PRO A 51 -5.12 20.78 -6.65
C PRO A 51 -4.91 20.22 -8.07
N GLY A 52 -5.58 19.12 -8.40
CA GLY A 52 -5.42 18.42 -9.68
C GLY A 52 -4.11 17.66 -9.85
N ALA A 53 -3.30 17.52 -8.80
CA ALA A 53 -2.07 16.72 -8.85
C ALA A 53 -2.37 15.26 -9.20
N ARG A 54 -1.48 14.65 -10.01
CA ARG A 54 -1.60 13.25 -10.43
C ARG A 54 -1.10 12.32 -9.34
N VAL A 55 -1.94 11.40 -8.88
CA VAL A 55 -1.65 10.48 -7.78
C VAL A 55 -1.80 9.03 -8.23
N LEU A 56 -0.84 8.19 -7.82
CA LEU A 56 -0.96 6.73 -7.93
C LEU A 56 -1.27 6.11 -6.56
N ASP A 57 -2.39 5.40 -6.47
CA ASP A 57 -2.79 4.60 -5.31
C ASP A 57 -2.39 3.12 -5.50
N LEU A 58 -1.48 2.64 -4.66
CA LEU A 58 -0.88 1.30 -4.75
C LEU A 58 -1.67 0.28 -3.91
N GLY A 59 -2.16 -0.77 -4.56
CA GLY A 59 -2.97 -1.80 -3.90
C GLY A 59 -4.25 -1.21 -3.34
N SER A 60 -5.02 -0.55 -4.23
CA SER A 60 -6.18 0.28 -3.87
C SER A 60 -7.28 -0.49 -3.11
N GLY A 61 -7.24 -1.82 -3.12
CA GLY A 61 -8.12 -2.65 -2.31
C GLY A 61 -9.56 -2.45 -2.71
N ASN A 62 -10.38 -1.87 -1.83
CA ASN A 62 -11.80 -1.61 -2.09
C ASN A 62 -12.07 -0.19 -2.64
N GLY A 63 -11.04 0.58 -2.99
CA GLY A 63 -11.17 1.88 -3.66
C GLY A 63 -11.59 3.06 -2.78
N GLN A 64 -11.77 2.88 -1.47
CA GLN A 64 -12.18 3.97 -0.58
C GLN A 64 -11.14 5.11 -0.53
N LEU A 65 -9.85 4.77 -0.46
CA LEU A 65 -8.78 5.76 -0.49
C LEU A 65 -8.78 6.53 -1.81
N ALA A 66 -8.82 5.80 -2.93
CA ALA A 66 -8.85 6.40 -4.26
C ALA A 66 -10.04 7.36 -4.42
N LYS A 67 -11.24 6.95 -3.96
CA LYS A 67 -12.43 7.82 -3.93
C LYS A 67 -12.17 9.09 -3.11
N LEU A 68 -11.65 8.96 -1.89
CA LEU A 68 -11.38 10.09 -0.99
C LEU A 68 -10.34 11.07 -1.55
N LEU A 69 -9.35 10.58 -2.30
CA LEU A 69 -8.35 11.41 -2.98
C LEU A 69 -8.97 12.15 -4.18
N THR A 70 -9.83 11.48 -4.96
CA THR A 70 -10.59 12.12 -6.05
C THR A 70 -11.56 13.17 -5.51
N ASP A 71 -12.27 12.90 -4.41
CA ASP A 71 -13.17 13.85 -3.76
C ASP A 71 -12.41 15.11 -3.26
N ARG A 72 -11.10 14.98 -2.97
CA ARG A 72 -10.20 16.09 -2.63
C ARG A 72 -9.63 16.82 -3.85
N GLY A 73 -10.09 16.50 -5.05
CA GLY A 73 -9.71 17.16 -6.30
C GLY A 73 -8.38 16.69 -6.87
N LEU A 74 -7.90 15.50 -6.54
CA LEU A 74 -6.70 14.89 -7.13
C LEU A 74 -7.08 14.04 -8.36
N ASP A 75 -6.16 13.96 -9.34
CA ASP A 75 -6.28 13.08 -10.51
C ASP A 75 -5.68 11.71 -10.17
N VAL A 76 -6.54 10.73 -9.87
CA VAL A 76 -6.12 9.46 -9.27
C VAL A 76 -6.13 8.33 -10.30
N THR A 77 -4.97 7.68 -10.43
CA THR A 77 -4.83 6.34 -10.98
C THR A 77 -4.67 5.36 -9.81
N ALA A 78 -5.40 4.26 -9.83
CA ALA A 78 -5.26 3.19 -8.84
C ALA A 78 -4.73 1.93 -9.53
N ILE A 79 -3.87 1.17 -8.84
CA ILE A 79 -3.45 -0.16 -9.29
C ILE A 79 -3.79 -1.20 -8.23
N GLU A 80 -4.45 -2.27 -8.64
CA GLU A 80 -4.85 -3.38 -7.78
C GLU A 80 -4.68 -4.69 -8.54
N PHE A 81 -3.96 -5.64 -7.94
CA PHE A 81 -3.55 -6.87 -8.63
C PHE A 81 -4.60 -7.98 -8.55
N SER A 82 -5.55 -7.89 -7.62
CA SER A 82 -6.72 -8.78 -7.54
C SER A 82 -7.85 -8.28 -8.43
N PRO A 83 -8.24 -8.99 -9.51
CA PRO A 83 -9.36 -8.58 -10.36
C PRO A 83 -10.67 -8.40 -9.60
N ARG A 84 -10.93 -9.24 -8.58
CA ARG A 84 -12.16 -9.15 -7.78
C ARG A 84 -12.17 -7.94 -6.85
N MET A 85 -11.03 -7.61 -6.23
CA MET A 85 -10.90 -6.37 -5.45
C MET A 85 -10.99 -5.14 -6.36
N ALA A 86 -10.33 -5.17 -7.51
CA ALA A 86 -10.38 -4.06 -8.47
C ALA A 86 -11.80 -3.78 -8.97
N ALA A 87 -12.63 -4.80 -9.19
CA ALA A 87 -14.04 -4.62 -9.52
C ALA A 87 -14.81 -3.87 -8.40
N ILE A 88 -14.60 -4.27 -7.14
CA ILE A 88 -15.20 -3.59 -5.97
C ILE A 88 -14.69 -2.14 -5.85
N ALA A 89 -13.40 -1.92 -6.08
CA ALA A 89 -12.80 -0.60 -6.06
C ALA A 89 -13.36 0.30 -7.16
N GLN A 90 -13.58 -0.23 -8.36
CA GLN A 90 -14.17 0.51 -9.47
C GLN A 90 -15.62 0.90 -9.20
N GLU A 91 -16.40 0.03 -8.55
CA GLU A 91 -17.76 0.37 -8.09
C GLU A 91 -17.73 1.48 -7.02
N THR A 92 -16.77 1.43 -6.10
CA THR A 92 -16.62 2.42 -5.02
C THR A 92 -16.12 3.77 -5.52
N ALA A 93 -15.20 3.76 -6.49
CA ALA A 93 -14.54 4.93 -7.05
C ALA A 93 -14.70 4.97 -8.59
N PRO A 94 -15.92 5.21 -9.11
CA PRO A 94 -16.22 5.06 -10.54
C PRO A 94 -15.44 6.02 -11.46
N ASN A 95 -14.90 7.11 -10.91
CA ASN A 95 -14.16 8.13 -11.67
C ASN A 95 -12.64 7.91 -11.67
N VAL A 96 -12.14 6.89 -10.97
CA VAL A 96 -10.70 6.56 -10.89
C VAL A 96 -10.31 5.71 -12.08
N ARG A 97 -9.13 5.96 -12.65
CA ARG A 97 -8.50 5.03 -13.61
C ARG A 97 -7.98 3.82 -12.84
N MET A 98 -8.71 2.70 -12.88
CA MET A 98 -8.30 1.44 -12.25
C MET A 98 -7.43 0.61 -13.21
N ILE A 99 -6.25 0.23 -12.75
CA ILE A 99 -5.33 -0.70 -13.41
C ILE A 99 -5.39 -2.03 -12.68
N VAL A 100 -5.76 -3.10 -13.40
CA VAL A 100 -5.79 -4.46 -12.85
C VAL A 100 -4.50 -5.19 -13.22
N ASP A 101 -3.46 -5.04 -12.41
CA ASP A 101 -2.14 -5.61 -12.68
C ASP A 101 -1.27 -5.69 -11.42
N GLU A 102 -0.21 -6.50 -11.46
CA GLU A 102 0.81 -6.56 -10.41
C GLU A 102 1.77 -5.37 -10.56
N PHE A 103 1.97 -4.62 -9.47
CA PHE A 103 2.67 -3.33 -9.51
C PHE A 103 4.11 -3.42 -10.03
N LEU A 104 4.90 -4.42 -9.64
CA LEU A 104 6.29 -4.56 -10.12
C LEU A 104 6.35 -4.95 -11.60
N ALA A 105 5.40 -5.75 -12.09
CA ALA A 105 5.28 -6.18 -13.48
C ALA A 105 4.67 -5.14 -14.42
N HIS A 106 3.80 -4.26 -13.92
CA HIS A 106 3.06 -3.31 -14.75
C HIS A 106 3.98 -2.25 -15.42
N ASP A 107 3.85 -2.07 -16.73
CA ASP A 107 4.58 -1.01 -17.44
C ASP A 107 3.74 0.29 -17.51
N PHE A 108 4.16 1.30 -16.76
CA PHE A 108 3.56 2.63 -16.76
C PHE A 108 4.05 3.52 -17.93
N GLY A 109 4.95 3.00 -18.78
CA GLY A 109 5.57 3.75 -19.86
C GLY A 109 6.25 5.03 -19.35
N ASN A 110 5.90 6.16 -19.97
CA ASN A 110 6.47 7.47 -19.63
C ASN A 110 5.67 8.24 -18.57
N GLU A 111 4.66 7.62 -17.93
CA GLU A 111 3.85 8.31 -16.93
C GLU A 111 4.69 8.78 -15.73
N LYS A 112 4.30 9.94 -15.19
CA LYS A 112 4.88 10.52 -13.98
C LYS A 112 3.78 11.08 -13.08
N PHE A 113 3.92 10.86 -11.79
CA PHE A 113 2.98 11.26 -10.75
C PHE A 113 3.57 12.35 -9.87
N ASP A 114 2.70 13.24 -9.37
CA ASP A 114 3.03 14.22 -8.34
C ASP A 114 3.06 13.56 -6.96
N GLY A 115 2.20 12.57 -6.75
CA GLY A 115 2.09 11.78 -5.52
C GLY A 115 1.99 10.27 -5.77
N VAL A 116 2.55 9.47 -4.88
CA VAL A 116 2.30 8.03 -4.81
C VAL A 116 1.96 7.66 -3.37
N ILE A 117 0.93 6.86 -3.17
CA ILE A 117 0.49 6.41 -1.85
C ILE A 117 0.33 4.90 -1.81
N GLY A 118 0.80 4.28 -0.73
CA GLY A 118 0.61 2.86 -0.44
C GLY A 118 0.29 2.64 1.03
N ILE A 119 -0.95 2.27 1.33
CA ILE A 119 -1.37 1.92 2.70
C ILE A 119 -1.48 0.42 2.80
N ALA A 120 -0.78 -0.19 3.75
CA ALA A 120 -0.75 -1.65 3.92
C ALA A 120 -0.24 -2.40 2.66
N PHE A 121 0.62 -1.75 1.88
CA PHE A 121 1.05 -2.25 0.57
C PHE A 121 2.45 -2.85 0.59
N VAL A 122 3.47 -2.04 0.89
CA VAL A 122 4.89 -2.45 0.76
C VAL A 122 5.25 -3.65 1.65
N HIS A 123 4.52 -3.86 2.76
CA HIS A 123 4.69 -5.03 3.61
C HIS A 123 4.20 -6.35 3.01
N LEU A 124 3.56 -6.32 1.84
CA LEU A 124 3.14 -7.52 1.11
C LEU A 124 4.27 -8.09 0.26
N PHE A 125 5.46 -7.48 0.31
CA PHE A 125 6.64 -7.86 -0.46
C PHE A 125 7.79 -8.28 0.49
N PRO A 126 8.57 -9.32 0.16
CA PRO A 126 9.80 -9.64 0.88
C PRO A 126 10.83 -8.53 0.69
N ALA A 127 11.86 -8.49 1.55
CA ALA A 127 12.84 -7.38 1.60
C ALA A 127 13.35 -6.91 0.23
N ALA A 128 13.79 -7.85 -0.62
CA ALA A 128 14.36 -7.54 -1.92
C ALA A 128 13.35 -6.90 -2.89
N ASP A 129 12.08 -7.34 -2.83
CA ASP A 129 11.03 -6.81 -3.70
C ASP A 129 10.42 -5.54 -3.12
N ALA A 130 10.34 -5.38 -1.80
CA ALA A 130 9.96 -4.13 -1.15
C ALA A 130 10.90 -2.98 -1.55
N LEU A 131 12.20 -3.24 -1.65
CA LEU A 131 13.16 -2.25 -2.16
C LEU A 131 12.89 -1.92 -3.64
N LYS A 132 12.62 -2.92 -4.49
CA LYS A 132 12.25 -2.69 -5.90
C LYS A 132 10.96 -1.89 -6.04
N VAL A 133 9.97 -2.14 -5.16
CA VAL A 133 8.72 -1.37 -5.12
C VAL A 133 9.05 0.09 -4.90
N MET A 134 9.85 0.40 -3.88
CA MET A 134 10.19 1.78 -3.55
C MET A 134 11.07 2.46 -4.61
N GLN A 135 11.98 1.72 -5.24
CA GLN A 135 12.75 2.22 -6.40
C GLN A 135 11.85 2.50 -7.61
N LYS A 136 10.86 1.66 -7.87
CA LYS A 136 9.86 1.89 -8.92
C LYS A 136 8.98 3.11 -8.58
N VAL A 137 8.57 3.26 -7.33
CA VAL A 137 7.87 4.46 -6.86
C VAL A 137 8.71 5.72 -7.09
N HIS A 138 10.02 5.69 -6.79
CA HIS A 138 10.94 6.80 -7.08
C HIS A 138 10.95 7.14 -8.57
N SER A 139 11.06 6.14 -9.44
CA SER A 139 11.13 6.36 -10.89
C SER A 139 9.81 6.90 -11.48
N LEU A 140 8.67 6.57 -10.87
CA LEU A 140 7.33 7.03 -11.28
C LEU A 140 7.00 8.44 -10.78
N LEU A 141 7.67 8.94 -9.74
CA LEU A 141 7.43 10.29 -9.25
C LEU A 141 8.12 11.34 -10.12
N LYS A 142 7.55 12.55 -10.22
CA LYS A 142 8.27 13.73 -10.73
C LYS A 142 9.41 14.11 -9.77
N PRO A 143 10.45 14.85 -10.22
CA PRO A 143 11.41 15.44 -9.30
C PRO A 143 10.71 16.25 -8.20
N GLY A 144 11.04 15.99 -6.93
CA GLY A 144 10.36 16.62 -5.79
C GLY A 144 8.94 16.08 -5.49
N GLY A 145 8.48 15.06 -6.21
CA GLY A 145 7.20 14.39 -5.98
C GLY A 145 7.14 13.70 -4.61
N ILE A 146 5.91 13.47 -4.13
CA ILE A 146 5.61 13.01 -2.78
C ILE A 146 5.32 11.51 -2.78
N ASN A 147 6.00 10.77 -1.91
CA ASN A 147 5.71 9.37 -1.63
C ASN A 147 5.19 9.23 -0.20
N MET A 148 4.05 8.54 -0.02
CA MET A 148 3.49 8.24 1.27
C MET A 148 3.28 6.75 1.44
N GLN A 149 3.89 6.14 2.45
CA GLN A 149 3.72 4.72 2.75
C GLN A 149 3.32 4.53 4.20
N ALA A 150 2.47 3.53 4.46
CA ALA A 150 2.00 3.21 5.79
C ALA A 150 2.00 1.71 6.07
N THR A 151 2.46 1.33 7.27
CA THR A 151 2.44 -0.04 7.76
C THR A 151 2.29 -0.08 9.28
N THR A 152 2.08 -1.26 9.86
CA THR A 152 2.16 -1.45 11.31
C THR A 152 3.56 -1.85 11.74
N LEU A 153 4.01 -1.33 12.88
CA LEU A 153 5.30 -1.62 13.47
C LEU A 153 5.28 -2.87 14.35
N HIS A 154 6.46 -3.49 14.47
CA HIS A 154 6.77 -4.66 15.28
C HIS A 154 8.13 -4.46 15.96
N ASP A 155 8.37 -5.20 17.06
CA ASP A 155 9.62 -5.11 17.81
C ASP A 155 10.83 -5.66 17.03
N HIS A 156 10.58 -6.51 16.05
CA HIS A 156 11.58 -7.10 15.16
C HIS A 156 11.05 -7.18 13.73
N THR A 157 11.96 -7.11 12.76
CA THR A 157 11.68 -7.30 11.34
C THR A 157 11.80 -8.76 10.96
N PHE A 158 10.75 -9.30 10.34
CA PHE A 158 10.70 -10.70 9.88
C PHE A 158 9.65 -10.88 8.80
N ASP A 159 9.77 -11.95 8.02
CA ASP A 159 8.78 -12.33 7.02
C ASP A 159 7.93 -13.48 7.56
N GLU A 160 6.63 -13.44 7.32
CA GLU A 160 5.70 -14.46 7.82
C GLU A 160 4.63 -14.79 6.77
N ILE A 161 4.25 -16.07 6.69
CA ILE A 161 2.99 -16.47 6.06
C ILE A 161 2.00 -16.75 7.19
N LEU A 162 1.11 -15.78 7.40
CA LEU A 162 0.05 -15.89 8.39
C LEU A 162 -1.19 -16.47 7.75
N ALA A 163 -1.67 -17.61 8.25
CA ALA A 163 -3.07 -17.97 8.08
C ALA A 163 -3.91 -17.01 8.92
N LYS A 164 -4.43 -15.93 8.32
CA LYS A 164 -5.38 -15.09 9.05
C LYS A 164 -6.62 -15.95 9.36
N VAL A 165 -6.93 -16.10 10.65
CA VAL A 165 -8.16 -16.75 11.15
C VAL A 165 -9.36 -15.80 11.06
N ASN A 166 -9.17 -14.61 10.51
CA ASN A 166 -10.29 -13.76 10.18
C ASN A 166 -10.94 -14.32 8.93
N PHE A 167 -12.27 -14.42 8.98
CA PHE A 167 -13.15 -14.93 7.92
C PHE A 167 -13.35 -16.45 7.93
N LYS A 168 -14.47 -16.91 7.36
CA LYS A 168 -14.97 -18.31 7.50
C LYS A 168 -13.93 -19.37 7.09
N ASN A 169 -12.88 -18.99 6.36
CA ASN A 169 -11.77 -19.85 5.95
C ASN A 169 -10.41 -19.25 6.36
N LYS A 170 -9.50 -20.09 6.87
CA LYS A 170 -8.10 -19.73 7.10
C LYS A 170 -7.40 -19.52 5.76
N THR A 171 -7.08 -18.28 5.41
CA THR A 171 -6.39 -17.99 4.15
C THR A 171 -4.97 -17.49 4.44
N PRO A 172 -3.92 -18.19 3.97
CA PRO A 172 -2.55 -17.75 4.17
C PRO A 172 -2.29 -16.45 3.41
N ARG A 173 -1.57 -15.53 4.04
CA ARG A 173 -1.11 -14.29 3.43
C ARG A 173 0.33 -14.05 3.85
N PHE A 174 1.18 -13.78 2.88
CA PHE A 174 2.53 -13.31 3.15
C PHE A 174 2.50 -11.88 3.69
N ARG A 175 3.32 -11.61 4.69
CA ARG A 175 3.55 -10.28 5.22
C ARG A 175 4.96 -10.15 5.77
N ARG A 176 5.62 -9.06 5.43
CA ARG A 176 6.80 -8.56 6.13
C ARG A 176 6.39 -7.66 7.29
N HIS A 177 7.00 -7.92 8.43
CA HIS A 177 6.88 -7.10 9.63
C HIS A 177 8.11 -6.21 9.73
N TYR A 178 7.93 -4.98 10.19
CA TYR A 178 8.99 -3.99 10.23
C TYR A 178 9.15 -3.42 11.64
N THR A 179 10.40 -3.27 12.07
CA THR A 179 10.76 -2.23 13.02
C THR A 179 10.63 -0.86 12.34
N GLU A 180 10.56 0.21 13.13
CA GLU A 180 10.55 1.56 12.58
C GLU A 180 11.84 1.85 11.80
N GLU A 181 13.00 1.50 12.38
CA GLU A 181 14.31 1.68 11.76
C GLU A 181 14.41 1.02 10.38
N ASP A 182 13.99 -0.23 10.24
CA ASP A 182 14.04 -0.94 8.94
C ASP A 182 13.04 -0.37 7.94
N PHE A 183 11.89 0.14 8.41
CA PHE A 183 10.94 0.81 7.54
C PHE A 183 11.48 2.14 7.03
N GLU A 184 12.07 2.96 7.89
CA GLU A 184 12.72 4.23 7.53
C GLU A 184 13.91 4.02 6.58
N LYS A 185 14.72 2.98 6.84
CA LYS A 185 15.85 2.61 5.97
C LYS A 185 15.41 2.36 4.53
N LEU A 186 14.22 1.81 4.32
CA LEU A 186 13.68 1.56 2.98
C LEU A 186 13.52 2.84 2.15
N PHE A 187 13.19 3.97 2.79
CA PHE A 187 13.12 5.28 2.13
C PHE A 187 14.51 5.78 1.77
N ALA A 188 15.46 5.72 2.71
CA ALA A 188 16.84 6.14 2.47
C ALA A 188 17.50 5.35 1.34
N ASP A 189 17.38 4.02 1.36
CA ASP A 189 17.91 3.12 0.33
C ASP A 189 17.27 3.33 -1.06
N SER A 190 16.13 4.02 -1.12
CA SER A 190 15.36 4.30 -2.34
C SER A 190 15.42 5.77 -2.76
N ASN A 191 16.40 6.54 -2.26
CA ASN A 191 16.59 7.96 -2.57
C ASN A 191 15.35 8.82 -2.26
N PHE A 192 14.74 8.58 -1.11
CA PHE A 192 13.69 9.43 -0.55
C PHE A 192 14.19 10.15 0.69
N LYS A 193 13.83 11.43 0.81
CA LYS A 193 13.99 12.19 2.04
C LYS A 193 12.67 12.20 2.80
N ILE A 194 12.63 11.66 4.01
CA ILE A 194 11.46 11.75 4.89
C ILE A 194 11.23 13.24 5.26
N ILE A 195 9.98 13.70 5.13
CA ILE A 195 9.59 15.09 5.41
C ILE A 195 8.47 15.21 6.45
N HIS A 196 7.73 14.13 6.70
CA HIS A 196 6.72 14.07 7.74
C HIS A 196 6.49 12.61 8.13
N GLN A 197 6.27 12.35 9.42
CA GLN A 197 6.01 11.03 9.96
C GLN A 197 5.13 11.16 11.19
N TYR A 198 4.18 10.24 11.34
CA TYR A 198 3.35 10.16 12.52
C TYR A 198 2.90 8.73 12.77
N HIS A 199 2.49 8.49 14.01
CA HIS A 199 1.95 7.21 14.45
C HIS A 199 0.47 7.31 14.76
N SER A 200 -0.24 6.20 14.60
CA SER A 200 -1.59 6.05 15.13
C SER A 200 -1.77 4.68 15.76
N PRO A 201 -2.58 4.53 16.81
CA PRO A 201 -2.84 3.23 17.39
C PRO A 201 -3.52 2.29 16.38
N ASP A 202 -3.08 1.02 16.31
CA ASP A 202 -3.78 -0.03 15.55
C ASP A 202 -5.14 -0.38 16.17
N GLY A 203 -5.43 0.08 17.39
CA GLY A 203 -6.75 0.06 18.03
C GLY A 203 -7.40 -1.32 18.25
N GLU A 204 -6.72 -2.41 17.88
CA GLU A 204 -7.08 -3.80 18.18
C GLU A 204 -5.95 -4.51 18.95
N THR A 205 -4.73 -3.98 18.90
CA THR A 205 -3.52 -4.58 19.49
C THR A 205 -2.65 -3.51 20.17
N THR A 206 -1.53 -3.91 20.77
CA THR A 206 -0.49 -2.99 21.25
C THR A 206 0.36 -2.38 20.12
N ARG A 207 0.05 -2.70 18.85
CA ARG A 207 0.82 -2.24 17.70
C ARG A 207 0.43 -0.81 17.31
N SER A 208 1.35 -0.12 16.67
CA SER A 208 1.13 1.20 16.09
C SER A 208 1.25 1.13 14.57
N TRP A 209 0.39 1.89 13.88
CA TRP A 209 0.66 2.29 12.51
C TRP A 209 1.73 3.36 12.51
N VAL A 210 2.64 3.28 11.55
CA VAL A 210 3.51 4.37 11.14
C VAL A 210 3.08 4.82 9.75
N VAL A 211 3.00 6.13 9.57
CA VAL A 211 2.78 6.77 8.28
C VAL A 211 3.98 7.65 8.00
N VAL A 212 4.62 7.43 6.86
CA VAL A 212 5.79 8.20 6.43
C VAL A 212 5.47 8.89 5.13
N VAL A 213 5.63 10.21 5.11
CA VAL A 213 5.62 11.04 3.91
C VAL A 213 7.05 11.45 3.60
N SER A 214 7.43 11.27 2.35
CA SER A 214 8.78 11.48 1.86
C SER A 214 8.76 12.19 0.52
N ARG A 215 9.88 12.81 0.17
CA ARG A 215 10.07 13.53 -1.09
C ARG A 215 11.14 12.83 -1.90
N ARG A 216 10.89 12.68 -3.21
CA ARG A 216 11.89 12.23 -4.17
C ARG A 216 13.07 13.20 -4.19
N VAL A 217 14.28 12.71 -3.87
CA VAL A 217 15.55 13.45 -4.00
C VAL A 217 16.39 12.95 -5.16
#